data_AF-A0A0D0DB67-F1
#
_entry.id   AF-A0A0D0DB67-F1
#
_cell.length_a   1.000
_cell.length_b   1.000
_cell.length_c   1.000
_cell.angle_alpha   90.00
_cell.angle_beta   90.00
_cell.angle_gamma   90.00
#
_symmetry.space_group_name_H-M   'P 1'
#
loop_
_entity.id
_entity.type
_entity.pdbx_description
1 polymer ?
#
loop_
_entity_poly.entity_id
_entity_poly.type
_entity_poly.pdbx_seq_one_letter_code
_entity_poly.pdbx_strand_id
1 'polypeptide(L)'
;MSASHHISNIIHCMNENGLSPAGFIQQLLNSKEPPHRTARESLFRHAPGVCKVFYKCTETKHVVVAWSISIAKRTMCQEVEELTRKKYGLHFKAKSATAEQQEGFMMNEIVTTIWNGGPYLWEVVMALLNSIPDRCRPTLFVGQEMDLGEFGGDDMGREGDHDDDDGEEGGAMADNDGGRIEGSTH
;
A
#
# COMPACT_ATOMS: atom_id res chain seq x y z
N MET A 1 -42.48 28.12 -15.32
CA MET A 1 -41.81 28.46 -14.05
C MET A 1 -40.34 28.09 -14.17
N SER A 2 -39.42 29.01 -13.84
CA SER A 2 -37.97 28.75 -13.95
C SER A 2 -37.50 27.76 -12.88
N ALA A 3 -36.55 26.89 -13.21
CA ALA A 3 -35.94 25.94 -12.28
C ALA A 3 -35.36 26.64 -11.03
N SER A 4 -34.89 27.88 -11.18
CA SER A 4 -34.40 28.71 -10.07
C SER A 4 -35.48 28.98 -9.02
N HIS A 5 -36.71 29.23 -9.44
CA HIS A 5 -37.82 29.52 -8.53
C HIS A 5 -38.26 28.27 -7.75
N HIS A 6 -38.17 27.11 -8.39
CA HIS A 6 -38.47 25.83 -7.76
C HIS A 6 -37.43 25.50 -6.66
N ILE A 7 -36.14 25.67 -6.96
CA ILE A 7 -35.07 25.42 -5.99
C ILE A 7 -35.18 26.36 -4.79
N SER A 8 -35.44 27.65 -5.02
CA SER A 8 -35.63 28.63 -3.93
C SER A 8 -36.79 28.24 -3.01
N ASN A 9 -37.91 27.79 -3.57
CA ASN A 9 -39.06 27.35 -2.78
C ASN A 9 -38.77 26.10 -1.95
N ILE A 10 -38.03 25.13 -2.52
CA ILE A 10 -37.59 23.93 -1.78
C ILE A 10 -36.69 24.35 -0.61
N ILE A 11 -35.69 25.20 -0.86
CA ILE A 11 -34.76 25.65 0.19
C ILE A 11 -35.50 26.39 1.29
N HIS A 12 -36.45 27.26 0.93
CA HIS A 12 -37.29 27.98 1.89
C HIS A 12 -38.08 27.02 2.78
N CYS A 13 -38.79 26.07 2.17
CA CYS A 13 -39.58 25.07 2.88
C CYS A 13 -38.71 24.22 3.82
N MET A 14 -37.52 23.78 3.37
CA MET A 14 -36.60 23.03 4.21
C MET A 14 -36.16 23.86 5.43
N ASN A 15 -35.79 25.12 5.21
CA ASN A 15 -35.34 26.01 6.28
C ASN A 15 -36.45 26.29 7.31
N GLU A 16 -37.70 26.48 6.87
CA GLU A 16 -38.85 26.66 7.77
C GLU A 16 -39.10 25.44 8.67
N ASN A 17 -38.72 24.25 8.20
CA ASN A 17 -38.80 23.01 8.97
C ASN A 17 -37.51 22.70 9.76
N GLY A 18 -36.60 23.66 9.89
CA GLY A 18 -35.34 23.50 10.63
C GLY A 18 -34.32 22.57 9.96
N LEU A 19 -34.50 22.27 8.66
CA LEU A 19 -33.61 21.42 7.88
C LEU A 19 -32.78 22.26 6.92
N SER A 20 -31.45 22.19 7.05
CA SER A 20 -30.57 22.71 6.01
C SER A 20 -30.45 21.71 4.85
N PRO A 21 -30.26 22.16 3.60
CA PRO A 21 -30.01 21.26 2.48
C PRO A 21 -28.83 20.30 2.71
N ALA A 22 -27.75 20.81 3.31
CA ALA A 22 -26.59 20.00 3.68
C ALA A 22 -26.93 18.95 4.75
N GLY A 23 -27.67 19.34 5.79
CA GLY A 23 -28.11 18.43 6.85
C GLY A 23 -29.02 17.33 6.33
N PHE A 24 -29.94 17.65 5.43
CA PHE A 24 -30.81 16.66 4.78
C PHE A 24 -30.00 15.66 3.95
N ILE A 25 -29.08 16.15 3.10
CA ILE A 25 -28.22 15.27 2.30
C ILE A 25 -27.37 14.36 3.20
N GLN A 26 -26.81 14.90 4.28
CA GLN A 26 -26.01 14.14 5.24
C GLN A 26 -26.85 13.04 5.92
N GLN A 27 -28.05 13.37 6.39
CA GLN A 27 -28.96 12.38 7.00
C GLN A 27 -29.36 11.30 5.99
N LEU A 28 -29.67 11.70 4.75
CA LEU A 28 -30.03 10.77 3.69
C LEU A 28 -28.88 9.82 3.36
N LEU A 29 -27.64 10.31 3.26
CA LEU A 29 -26.44 9.49 3.03
C LEU A 29 -26.16 8.53 4.17
N ASN A 30 -26.45 8.92 5.42
CA ASN A 30 -26.24 8.09 6.61
C ASN A 30 -27.40 7.14 6.92
N SER A 31 -28.56 7.32 6.29
CA SER A 31 -29.72 6.46 6.53
C SER A 31 -29.50 5.02 6.05
N LYS A 32 -29.84 4.08 6.93
CA LYS A 32 -29.85 2.63 6.63
C LYS A 32 -31.24 2.11 6.22
N GLU A 33 -32.25 2.97 6.20
CA GLU A 33 -33.62 2.56 5.88
C GLU A 33 -33.76 2.18 4.39
N PRO A 34 -34.43 1.05 4.07
CA PRO A 34 -34.61 0.59 2.70
C PRO A 34 -35.23 1.63 1.74
N PRO A 35 -36.24 2.44 2.14
CA PRO A 35 -36.82 3.46 1.27
C PRO A 35 -35.81 4.52 0.79
N HIS A 36 -34.75 4.77 1.57
CA HIS A 36 -33.76 5.80 1.27
C HIS A 36 -32.66 5.30 0.30
N ARG A 37 -32.65 4.00 -0.02
CA ARG A 37 -31.62 3.39 -0.87
C ARG A 37 -31.56 4.01 -2.26
N THR A 38 -32.69 4.14 -2.94
CA THR A 38 -32.74 4.69 -4.32
C THR A 38 -32.24 6.13 -4.35
N ALA A 39 -32.62 6.94 -3.36
CA ALA A 39 -32.19 8.32 -3.27
C ALA A 39 -30.69 8.43 -2.97
N ARG A 40 -30.16 7.58 -2.08
CA ARG A 40 -28.70 7.47 -1.83
C ARG A 40 -27.93 7.07 -3.09
N GLU A 41 -28.37 6.03 -3.79
CA GLU A 41 -27.71 5.57 -5.03
C GLU A 41 -27.73 6.66 -6.11
N SER A 42 -28.84 7.41 -6.22
CA SER A 42 -28.94 8.56 -7.11
C SER A 42 -27.94 9.65 -6.72
N LEU A 43 -27.80 9.98 -5.43
CA LEU A 43 -26.80 10.95 -4.97
C LEU A 43 -25.38 10.51 -5.31
N PHE A 44 -25.03 9.25 -5.05
CA PHE A 44 -23.71 8.71 -5.41
C PHE A 44 -23.45 8.78 -6.92
N ARG A 45 -24.46 8.49 -7.74
CA ARG A 45 -24.36 8.58 -9.21
C ARG A 45 -24.05 10.00 -9.68
N HIS A 46 -24.63 11.02 -9.04
CA HIS A 46 -24.47 12.41 -9.45
C HIS A 46 -23.31 13.14 -8.75
N ALA A 47 -22.75 12.57 -7.67
CA ALA A 47 -21.65 13.15 -6.91
C ALA A 47 -20.45 13.58 -7.77
N PRO A 48 -19.97 12.80 -8.75
CA PRO A 48 -18.86 13.24 -9.61
C PRO A 48 -19.18 14.51 -10.40
N GLY A 49 -20.42 14.65 -10.87
CA GLY A 49 -20.89 15.85 -11.58
C GLY A 49 -20.91 17.07 -10.67
N VAL A 50 -21.42 16.93 -9.45
CA VAL A 50 -21.43 18.01 -8.45
C VAL A 50 -20.01 18.43 -8.08
N CYS A 51 -19.11 17.48 -7.81
CA CYS A 51 -17.70 17.77 -7.54
C CYS A 51 -17.03 18.49 -8.73
N LYS A 52 -17.36 18.11 -9.97
CA LYS A 52 -16.85 18.77 -11.18
C LYS A 52 -17.34 20.22 -11.29
N VAL A 53 -18.58 20.50 -10.90
CA VAL A 53 -19.12 21.87 -10.88
C VAL A 53 -18.38 22.71 -9.84
N PHE A 54 -18.19 22.20 -8.63
CA PHE A 54 -17.42 22.92 -7.60
C PHE A 54 -15.95 23.10 -7.98
N TYR A 55 -15.32 22.11 -8.61
CA TYR A 55 -13.94 22.24 -9.08
C TYR A 55 -13.78 23.36 -10.13
N LYS A 56 -14.80 23.61 -10.95
CA LYS A 56 -14.79 24.68 -11.96
C LYS A 56 -15.06 26.07 -11.39
N CYS A 57 -15.61 26.17 -10.19
CA CYS A 57 -15.92 27.43 -9.52
C CYS A 57 -14.72 27.89 -8.70
N THR A 58 -14.17 29.07 -9.00
CA THR A 58 -12.93 29.59 -8.39
C THR A 58 -12.99 29.63 -6.87
N GLU A 59 -14.14 30.01 -6.33
CA GLU A 59 -14.41 30.18 -4.90
C GLU A 59 -14.41 28.85 -4.16
N THR A 60 -14.85 27.76 -4.81
CA THR A 60 -14.97 26.43 -4.17
C THR A 60 -13.85 25.47 -4.57
N LYS A 61 -13.10 25.77 -5.65
CA LYS A 61 -12.03 24.93 -6.19
C LYS A 61 -11.00 24.52 -5.15
N HIS A 62 -10.48 25.49 -4.39
CA HIS A 62 -9.42 25.22 -3.41
C HIS A 62 -9.89 24.25 -2.31
N VAL A 63 -11.12 24.43 -1.82
CA VAL A 63 -11.72 23.56 -0.80
C VAL A 63 -11.92 22.15 -1.34
N VAL A 64 -12.46 22.01 -2.55
CA VAL A 64 -12.70 20.70 -3.17
C VAL A 64 -11.41 19.96 -3.46
N VAL A 65 -10.36 20.66 -3.92
CA VAL A 65 -9.04 20.06 -4.14
C VAL A 65 -8.40 19.61 -2.82
N ALA A 66 -8.43 20.45 -1.79
CA ALA A 66 -7.89 20.07 -0.48
C ALA A 66 -8.62 18.87 0.12
N TRP A 67 -9.95 18.85 0.02
CA TRP A 67 -10.78 17.74 0.46
C TRP A 67 -10.50 16.45 -0.32
N SER A 68 -10.41 16.51 -1.65
CA SER A 68 -10.16 15.32 -2.48
C SER A 68 -8.76 14.73 -2.23
N ILE A 69 -7.74 15.57 -2.07
CA ILE A 69 -6.38 15.14 -1.71
C ILE A 69 -6.38 14.46 -0.33
N SER A 70 -7.13 15.00 0.64
CA SER A 70 -7.24 14.40 1.97
C SER A 70 -7.87 13.01 1.94
N ILE A 71 -8.91 12.82 1.12
CA ILE A 71 -9.52 11.50 0.88
C ILE A 71 -8.52 10.56 0.22
N ALA A 72 -7.91 10.98 -0.89
CA ALA A 72 -6.94 10.16 -1.63
C ALA A 72 -5.79 9.72 -0.72
N LYS A 73 -5.24 10.63 0.08
CA LYS A 73 -4.19 10.32 1.08
C LYS A 73 -4.66 9.26 2.05
N ARG A 74 -5.85 9.42 2.65
CA ARG A 74 -6.39 8.44 3.61
C ARG A 74 -6.54 7.06 2.96
N THR A 75 -7.12 7.00 1.76
CA THR A 75 -7.31 5.75 1.03
C THR A 75 -5.98 5.08 0.72
N MET A 76 -5.00 5.80 0.20
CA MET A 76 -3.67 5.24 -0.07
C MET A 76 -2.96 4.80 1.20
N CYS A 77 -3.08 5.52 2.32
CA CYS A 77 -2.53 5.08 3.60
C CYS A 77 -3.15 3.75 4.06
N GLN A 78 -4.47 3.59 3.91
CA GLN A 78 -5.16 2.33 4.22
C GLN A 78 -4.70 1.17 3.32
N GLU A 79 -4.46 1.45 2.04
CA GLU A 79 -3.91 0.46 1.12
C GLU A 79 -2.48 0.05 1.48
N VAL A 80 -1.63 1.00 1.87
CA VAL A 80 -0.29 0.69 2.40
C VAL A 80 -0.41 -0.18 3.65
N GLU A 81 -1.28 0.18 4.59
CA GLU A 81 -1.53 -0.65 5.78
C GLU A 81 -2.00 -2.06 5.41
N GLU A 82 -2.92 -2.21 4.44
CA GLU A 82 -3.40 -3.51 3.97
C GLU A 82 -2.27 -4.33 3.33
N LEU A 83 -1.48 -3.71 2.46
CA LEU A 83 -0.32 -4.34 1.80
C LEU A 83 0.74 -4.79 2.80
N THR A 84 0.89 -4.08 3.92
CA THR A 84 1.81 -4.48 5.00
C THR A 84 1.29 -5.63 5.86
N ARG A 85 0.10 -6.19 5.61
CA ARG A 85 -0.40 -7.35 6.36
C ARG A 85 0.22 -8.65 5.88
N LYS A 86 0.37 -9.61 6.81
CA LYS A 86 0.85 -10.99 6.55
C LYS A 86 0.19 -11.69 5.37
N LYS A 87 -1.09 -11.41 5.12
CA LYS A 87 -1.87 -11.98 4.01
C LYS A 87 -1.26 -11.67 2.64
N TYR A 88 -0.63 -10.51 2.47
CA TYR A 88 -0.10 -10.05 1.19
C TYR A 88 1.38 -10.38 1.00
N GLY A 89 2.03 -11.07 1.95
CA GLY A 89 3.39 -11.57 1.76
C GLY A 89 4.49 -10.51 1.66
N LEU A 90 4.16 -9.21 1.60
CA LEU A 90 5.13 -8.10 1.53
C LEU A 90 5.91 -7.85 2.83
N HIS A 91 5.72 -8.70 3.85
CA HIS A 91 6.68 -8.79 4.93
C HIS A 91 7.94 -9.47 4.42
N PHE A 92 8.91 -8.66 3.99
CA PHE A 92 10.26 -9.13 3.69
C PHE A 92 10.86 -9.82 4.92
N LYS A 93 10.82 -11.16 4.96
CA LYS A 93 11.72 -11.95 5.80
C LYS A 93 13.10 -11.96 5.15
N ALA A 94 13.77 -10.81 5.18
CA ALA A 94 15.08 -10.59 4.57
C ALA A 94 16.15 -11.61 5.03
N LYS A 95 15.95 -12.25 6.20
CA LYS A 95 16.88 -13.23 6.77
C LYS A 95 16.79 -14.64 6.16
N SER A 96 15.79 -14.95 5.33
CA SER A 96 15.55 -16.33 4.85
C SER A 96 15.25 -16.46 3.36
N ALA A 97 15.32 -15.37 2.59
CA ALA A 97 15.09 -15.38 1.15
C ALA A 97 16.42 -15.58 0.42
N THR A 98 16.50 -16.53 -0.51
CA THR A 98 17.67 -16.68 -1.40
C THR A 98 17.66 -15.63 -2.50
N ALA A 99 18.82 -15.34 -3.10
CA ALA A 99 18.94 -14.36 -4.18
C ALA A 99 18.04 -14.72 -5.39
N GLU A 100 17.97 -16.00 -5.77
CA GLU A 100 17.08 -16.43 -6.86
C GLU A 100 15.58 -16.28 -6.53
N GLN A 101 15.21 -16.39 -5.25
CA GLN A 101 13.84 -16.14 -4.78
C GLN A 101 13.47 -14.65 -4.79
N GLN A 102 14.46 -13.76 -4.67
CA GLN A 102 14.25 -12.31 -4.73
C GLN A 102 14.13 -11.80 -6.17
N GLU A 103 14.87 -12.38 -7.12
CA GLU A 103 14.99 -11.82 -8.47
C GLU A 103 13.86 -12.25 -9.43
N GLY A 104 13.47 -13.52 -9.42
CA GLY A 104 12.48 -14.06 -10.39
C GLY A 104 11.04 -14.11 -9.87
N PHE A 105 10.84 -14.32 -8.57
CA PHE A 105 9.51 -14.54 -7.99
C PHE A 105 8.78 -13.22 -7.68
N MET A 106 9.55 -12.18 -7.37
CA MET A 106 8.99 -10.97 -6.77
C MET A 106 8.25 -10.08 -7.75
N MET A 107 8.66 -9.92 -9.01
CA MET A 107 8.09 -8.82 -9.80
C MET A 107 6.62 -9.05 -10.21
N ASN A 108 6.27 -10.23 -10.70
CA ASN A 108 4.88 -10.56 -11.05
C ASN A 108 3.99 -10.73 -9.81
N GLU A 109 4.52 -11.31 -8.74
CA GLU A 109 3.78 -11.48 -7.49
C GLU A 109 3.56 -10.14 -6.78
N ILE A 110 4.55 -9.23 -6.76
CA ILE A 110 4.43 -7.87 -6.23
C ILE A 110 3.38 -7.07 -7.02
N VAL A 111 3.41 -7.11 -8.35
CA VAL A 111 2.39 -6.40 -9.17
C VAL A 111 0.99 -6.91 -8.84
N THR A 112 0.81 -8.22 -8.78
CA THR A 112 -0.48 -8.84 -8.44
C THR A 112 -0.91 -8.50 -7.00
N THR A 113 0.04 -8.47 -6.07
CA THR A 113 -0.20 -8.18 -4.66
C THR A 113 -0.58 -6.72 -4.45
N ILE A 114 0.15 -5.79 -5.06
CA ILE A 114 -0.16 -4.36 -5.02
C ILE A 114 -1.49 -4.09 -5.71
N TRP A 115 -1.78 -4.71 -6.85
CA TRP A 115 -3.08 -4.58 -7.51
C TRP A 115 -4.25 -5.04 -6.61
N ASN A 116 -4.06 -6.13 -5.85
CA ASN A 116 -5.10 -6.70 -4.99
C ASN A 116 -5.25 -5.99 -3.63
N GLY A 117 -4.17 -5.45 -3.07
CA GLY A 117 -4.18 -4.79 -1.75
C GLY A 117 -4.20 -3.27 -1.80
N GLY A 118 -3.79 -2.67 -2.92
CA GLY A 118 -3.69 -1.22 -3.10
C GLY A 118 -3.85 -0.76 -4.55
N PRO A 119 -5.01 -1.00 -5.18
CA PRO A 119 -5.23 -0.61 -6.57
C PRO A 119 -5.09 0.90 -6.81
N TYR A 120 -5.54 1.76 -5.89
CA TYR A 120 -5.44 3.22 -6.10
C TYR A 120 -4.00 3.72 -5.96
N LEU A 121 -3.24 3.17 -5.02
CA LEU A 121 -1.81 3.41 -4.88
C LEU A 121 -1.06 2.98 -6.13
N TRP A 122 -1.40 1.83 -6.72
CA TRP A 122 -0.81 1.36 -7.97
C TRP A 122 -1.04 2.34 -9.12
N GLU A 123 -2.28 2.80 -9.31
CA GLU A 123 -2.63 3.78 -10.34
C GLU A 123 -1.81 5.06 -10.20
N VAL A 124 -1.61 5.56 -8.96
CA VAL A 124 -0.79 6.75 -8.70
C VAL A 124 0.68 6.49 -9.03
N VAL A 125 1.25 5.35 -8.62
CA VAL A 125 2.63 4.98 -8.92
C VAL A 125 2.83 4.86 -10.44
N MET A 126 1.92 4.19 -11.14
CA MET A 126 1.96 4.06 -12.60
C MET A 126 1.83 5.41 -13.29
N ALA A 127 0.94 6.29 -12.84
CA ALA A 127 0.81 7.63 -13.37
C ALA A 127 2.11 8.45 -13.19
N LEU A 128 2.77 8.34 -12.02
CA LEU A 128 4.05 8.99 -11.76
C LEU A 128 5.18 8.43 -12.63
N LEU A 129 5.26 7.12 -12.79
CA LEU A 129 6.25 6.48 -13.67
C LEU A 129 6.05 6.87 -15.14
N ASN A 130 4.79 6.93 -15.60
CA ASN A 130 4.44 7.34 -16.96
C ASN A 130 4.58 8.85 -17.20
N SER A 131 4.68 9.66 -16.14
CA SER A 131 4.85 11.12 -16.25
C SER A 131 6.26 11.52 -16.70
N ILE A 132 7.22 10.58 -16.66
CA ILE A 132 8.60 10.78 -17.10
C ILE A 132 8.68 10.41 -18.59
N PRO A 133 8.82 11.38 -19.51
CA PRO A 133 8.72 11.14 -20.95
C PRO A 133 9.81 10.24 -21.55
N ASP A 134 10.95 10.05 -20.87
CA ASP A 134 12.13 9.32 -21.37
C ASP A 134 12.32 7.90 -20.83
N ARG A 135 11.40 7.38 -20.01
CA ARG A 135 11.41 5.94 -19.70
C ARG A 135 10.76 5.18 -20.85
N CYS A 136 11.56 4.96 -21.90
CA CYS A 136 11.41 3.82 -22.79
C CYS A 136 11.00 2.59 -21.96
N ARG A 137 10.09 1.80 -22.54
CA ARG A 137 9.69 0.46 -22.10
C ARG A 137 10.83 -0.22 -21.33
N PRO A 138 10.57 -0.89 -20.20
CA PRO A 138 11.54 -1.84 -19.69
C PRO A 138 11.73 -2.90 -20.77
N THR A 139 12.77 -2.74 -21.59
CA THR A 139 13.48 -3.87 -22.14
C THR A 139 13.86 -4.65 -20.90
N LEU A 140 13.14 -5.75 -20.67
CA LEU A 140 13.56 -6.82 -19.78
C LEU A 140 15.08 -6.91 -19.87
N PHE A 141 15.73 -6.80 -18.71
CA PHE A 141 17.16 -7.02 -18.54
C PHE A 141 17.57 -8.25 -19.35
N VAL A 142 18.09 -8.02 -20.55
CA VAL A 142 18.78 -9.02 -21.35
C VAL A 142 20.19 -8.49 -21.51
N GLY A 143 21.04 -8.91 -20.59
CA GLY A 143 22.46 -9.12 -20.86
C GLY A 143 23.34 -7.88 -21.00
N GLN A 144 23.08 -6.79 -20.28
CA GLN A 144 24.10 -5.75 -20.13
C GLN A 144 24.59 -5.77 -18.68
N GLU A 145 25.64 -6.55 -18.45
CA GLU A 145 26.51 -6.43 -17.29
C GLU A 145 26.94 -4.96 -17.20
N MET A 146 26.38 -4.24 -16.22
CA MET A 146 26.95 -2.95 -15.85
C MET A 146 28.20 -3.27 -15.05
N ASP A 147 29.35 -3.01 -15.66
CA ASP A 147 30.67 -2.98 -15.03
C ASP A 147 30.61 -2.04 -13.81
N LEU A 148 30.38 -2.63 -12.64
CA LEU A 148 30.50 -1.95 -11.36
C LEU A 148 31.99 -1.93 -11.05
N GLY A 149 32.64 -0.86 -11.51
CA GLY A 149 34.08 -0.67 -11.52
C GLY A 149 34.83 -1.33 -10.36
N GLU A 150 35.92 -1.98 -10.73
CA GLU A 150 36.96 -2.57 -9.90
C GLU A 150 37.16 -1.77 -8.60
N PHE A 151 36.69 -2.33 -7.48
CA PHE A 151 37.09 -1.86 -6.16
C PHE A 151 38.60 -2.11 -6.05
N GLY A 152 39.36 -1.02 -6.18
CA GLY A 152 40.81 -1.00 -6.15
C GLY A 152 41.35 -1.84 -4.99
N GLY A 153 42.27 -2.73 -5.34
CA GLY A 153 43.09 -3.45 -4.39
C GLY A 153 44.06 -2.48 -3.72
N ASP A 154 43.86 -2.27 -2.42
CA ASP A 154 44.89 -1.72 -1.56
C ASP A 154 45.68 -2.89 -0.99
N ASP A 155 46.78 -3.19 -1.68
CA ASP A 155 47.92 -3.96 -1.22
C ASP A 155 48.50 -3.30 0.05
N MET A 156 48.34 -3.98 1.19
CA MET A 156 49.09 -3.71 2.41
C MET A 156 49.76 -5.01 2.86
N GLY A 157 50.91 -5.29 2.27
CA GLY A 157 52.14 -5.37 3.06
C GLY A 157 52.26 -6.57 3.99
N ARG A 158 52.81 -7.64 3.43
CA ARG A 158 53.54 -8.73 4.08
C ARG A 158 54.64 -8.22 5.04
N GLU A 159 54.67 -8.79 6.26
CA GLU A 159 55.82 -9.09 7.16
C GLU A 159 55.30 -9.11 8.63
N GLY A 160 55.52 -10.10 9.50
CA GLY A 160 56.36 -11.30 9.48
C GLY A 160 56.06 -12.18 10.71
N ASP A 161 56.78 -13.30 10.78
CA ASP A 161 56.75 -14.41 11.74
C ASP A 161 56.48 -14.08 13.22
N HIS A 162 55.70 -14.94 13.88
CA HIS A 162 56.11 -15.61 15.11
C HIS A 162 55.45 -17.00 15.18
N ASP A 163 56.30 -18.03 15.03
CA ASP A 163 56.10 -19.38 15.54
C ASP A 163 56.11 -19.35 17.08
N ASP A 164 55.23 -20.15 17.70
CA ASP A 164 55.31 -20.78 19.03
C ASP A 164 54.01 -21.63 19.11
N ASP A 165 54.01 -22.89 18.67
CA ASP A 165 54.37 -24.12 19.40
C ASP A 165 53.62 -24.36 20.72
N ASP A 166 53.39 -25.65 21.00
CA ASP A 166 52.76 -26.28 22.17
C ASP A 166 51.22 -26.40 22.08
N GLY A 167 50.58 -27.57 21.95
CA GLY A 167 50.99 -28.95 22.19
C GLY A 167 49.87 -29.66 22.95
N GLU A 168 49.50 -30.87 22.48
CA GLU A 168 48.79 -31.94 23.22
C GLU A 168 47.34 -31.72 23.71
N GLU A 169 46.49 -32.73 23.91
CA GLU A 169 46.27 -34.11 23.44
C GLU A 169 45.08 -34.61 24.31
N GLY A 170 44.32 -35.59 23.81
CA GLY A 170 43.49 -36.47 24.65
C GLY A 170 42.14 -35.90 25.12
N GLY A 171 41.02 -36.59 25.09
CA GLY A 171 40.77 -38.01 24.90
C GLY A 171 39.50 -38.41 25.66
N ALA A 172 38.80 -39.40 25.10
CA ALA A 172 37.89 -40.35 25.76
C ALA A 172 36.52 -39.89 26.30
N MET A 173 35.49 -40.40 25.60
CA MET A 173 34.40 -41.29 26.10
C MET A 173 33.80 -41.07 27.49
N ALA A 174 32.47 -40.95 27.52
CA ALA A 174 31.64 -41.75 28.43
C ALA A 174 30.20 -41.90 27.89
N ASP A 175 29.84 -43.16 27.65
CA ASP A 175 28.47 -43.66 27.61
C ASP A 175 27.73 -43.38 28.93
N ASN A 176 26.42 -43.13 28.84
CA ASN A 176 25.44 -43.49 29.88
C ASN A 176 24.04 -43.40 29.23
N ASP A 177 23.47 -44.49 28.70
CA ASP A 177 22.73 -45.56 29.38
C ASP A 177 21.49 -45.13 30.20
N GLY A 178 20.36 -45.74 29.83
CA GLY A 178 19.32 -46.22 30.74
C GLY A 178 18.24 -45.25 31.22
N GLY A 179 16.98 -45.47 30.79
CA GLY A 179 15.85 -44.89 31.52
C GLY A 179 14.44 -44.99 30.93
N ARG A 180 14.01 -46.20 30.54
CA ARG A 180 12.60 -46.57 30.32
C ARG A 180 11.77 -46.37 31.60
N ILE A 181 10.63 -45.67 31.55
CA ILE A 181 9.47 -45.95 32.42
C ILE A 181 8.17 -45.75 31.62
N GLU A 182 7.31 -46.75 31.73
CA GLU A 182 5.98 -46.93 31.18
C GLU A 182 4.87 -46.25 32.02
N GLY A 183 3.70 -46.06 31.41
CA GLY A 183 2.40 -45.98 32.10
C GLY A 183 2.04 -44.61 32.68
N SER A 184 0.78 -44.23 32.87
CA SER A 184 -0.51 -44.91 32.70
C SER A 184 -1.61 -43.83 32.82
N THR A 185 -2.71 -44.02 32.08
CA THR A 185 -4.11 -43.66 32.42
C THR A 185 -4.38 -42.64 33.55
N HIS A 186 -5.08 -41.54 33.23
CA HIS A 186 -6.54 -41.44 33.38
C HIS A 186 -7.12 -40.22 32.67
#